data_AF-A0AAW3J3U2-F1
#
_entry.id   AF-A0AAW3J3U2-F1
#
_cell.length_a   1.000
_cell.length_b   1.000
_cell.length_c   1.000
_cell.angle_alpha   90.00
_cell.angle_beta   90.00
_cell.angle_gamma   90.00
#
_symmetry.space_group_name_H-M   'P 1'
#
loop_
_entity.id
_entity.type
_entity.pdbx_description
1 polymer ?
#
loop_
_entity_poly.entity_id
_entity_poly.type
_entity_poly.pdbx_seq_one_letter_code
_entity_poly.pdbx_strand_id
1 'polypeptide(L)'
;MRDKERKLLEHTLAYQNEIIDNRILKYVAGLKDKIRDCDFVCDLNEIFHKSEESIFTNHWIHCNAKGNEMVAEKIFEVLKQKGIVR
;
A
#
# COMPACT_ATOMS: atom_id res chain seq x y z
N MET A 1 21.80 -0.41 -23.38
CA MET A 1 20.53 -1.16 -23.51
C MET A 1 20.06 -1.07 -24.95
N ARG A 2 19.79 -2.21 -25.60
CA ARG A 2 19.42 -2.28 -27.02
C ARG A 2 18.00 -1.75 -27.22
N ASP A 3 17.69 -1.14 -28.36
CA ASP A 3 16.37 -0.49 -28.59
C ASP A 3 15.16 -1.42 -28.41
N LYS A 4 15.30 -2.71 -28.74
CA LYS A 4 14.25 -3.72 -28.50
C LYS A 4 13.97 -3.93 -27.01
N GLU A 5 15.01 -3.91 -26.17
CA GLU A 5 14.89 -4.05 -24.72
C GLU A 5 14.21 -2.83 -24.11
N ARG A 6 14.54 -1.63 -24.60
CA ARG A 6 13.91 -0.37 -24.16
C ARG A 6 12.42 -0.35 -24.48
N LYS A 7 12.03 -0.68 -25.72
CA LYS A 7 10.62 -0.77 -26.12
C LYS A 7 9.83 -1.82 -25.34
N LEU A 8 10.44 -2.97 -25.05
CA LEU A 8 9.82 -4.01 -24.23
C LEU A 8 9.60 -3.53 -22.80
N LEU A 9 10.57 -2.84 -22.22
CA LEU A 9 10.47 -2.22 -20.89
C LEU A 9 9.38 -1.15 -20.86
N GLU A 10 9.34 -0.24 -21.84
CA GLU A 10 8.33 0.81 -21.97
C GLU A 10 6.92 0.22 -22.09
N HIS A 11 6.72 -0.80 -22.93
CA HIS A 11 5.44 -1.49 -23.05
C HIS A 11 5.03 -2.20 -21.75
N THR A 12 5.99 -2.85 -21.07
CA THR A 12 5.74 -3.54 -19.80
C THR A 12 5.33 -2.54 -18.71
N LEU A 13 6.04 -1.40 -18.62
CA LEU A 13 5.72 -0.32 -17.70
C LEU A 13 4.35 0.29 -18.01
N ALA A 14 4.03 0.53 -19.29
CA ALA A 14 2.73 1.05 -19.70
C ALA A 14 1.58 0.11 -19.29
N TYR A 15 1.73 -1.20 -19.50
CA TYR A 15 0.76 -2.20 -19.08
C TYR A 15 0.62 -2.30 -17.55
N GLN A 16 1.74 -2.26 -16.82
CA GLN A 16 1.74 -2.26 -15.36
C GLN A 16 1.04 -1.02 -14.81
N ASN A 17 1.34 0.16 -15.36
CA ASN A 17 0.68 1.41 -15.00
C ASN A 17 -0.82 1.35 -15.29
N GLU A 18 -1.24 0.81 -16.45
CA GLU A 18 -2.65 0.63 -16.77
C GLU A 18 -3.37 -0.27 -15.75
N ILE A 19 -2.75 -1.38 -15.33
CA ILE A 19 -3.32 -2.25 -14.28
C ILE A 19 -3.44 -1.49 -12.96
N ILE A 20 -2.39 -0.80 -12.54
CA ILE A 20 -2.35 -0.05 -11.29
C ILE A 20 -3.47 1.01 -11.30
N ASP A 21 -3.46 1.89 -12.30
CA ASP A 21 -4.34 3.05 -12.39
C ASP A 21 -5.81 2.66 -12.62
N ASN A 22 -6.07 1.70 -13.51
CA ASN A 22 -7.44 1.39 -13.92
C ASN A 22 -8.09 0.24 -13.17
N ARG A 23 -7.32 -0.69 -12.58
CA ARG A 23 -7.90 -1.87 -11.94
C ARG A 23 -7.67 -1.86 -10.44
N ILE A 24 -6.42 -1.68 -10.00
CA ILE A 24 -6.08 -1.73 -8.58
C ILE A 24 -6.68 -0.53 -7.84
N LEU A 25 -6.48 0.70 -8.33
CA LEU A 25 -7.05 1.89 -7.68
C LEU A 25 -8.58 1.85 -7.63
N LYS A 26 -9.24 1.43 -8.72
CA LYS A 26 -10.72 1.28 -8.74
C LYS A 26 -11.20 0.23 -7.76
N TYR A 27 -10.50 -0.90 -7.67
CA TYR A 27 -10.81 -1.95 -6.69
C TYR A 27 -10.65 -1.45 -5.26
N VAL A 28 -9.54 -0.74 -4.94
CA VAL A 28 -9.30 -0.15 -3.63
C VAL A 28 -10.38 0.87 -3.28
N ALA A 29 -10.75 1.74 -4.21
CA ALA A 29 -11.83 2.71 -3.99
C ALA A 29 -13.18 2.02 -3.69
N GLY A 30 -13.54 0.99 -4.47
CA GLY A 30 -14.75 0.21 -4.22
C GLY A 30 -14.71 -0.58 -2.90
N LEU A 31 -13.52 -1.01 -2.46
CA LEU A 31 -13.34 -1.63 -1.16
C LEU A 31 -13.56 -0.61 -0.03
N LYS A 32 -12.94 0.57 -0.12
CA LYS A 32 -13.09 1.66 0.86
C LYS A 32 -14.55 2.05 1.06
N ASP A 33 -15.32 2.16 -0.02
CA ASP A 33 -16.75 2.47 0.06
C ASP A 33 -17.55 1.39 0.81
N LYS A 34 -17.27 0.10 0.53
CA LYS A 34 -17.93 -1.03 1.19
C LYS A 34 -17.64 -1.15 2.69
N ILE A 35 -16.45 -0.74 3.11
CA ILE A 35 -15.99 -0.85 4.50
C ILE A 35 -16.05 0.49 5.24
N ARG A 36 -16.64 1.53 4.64
CA ARG A 36 -16.65 2.89 5.17
C ARG A 36 -17.27 3.00 6.58
N ASP A 37 -18.23 2.13 6.88
CA ASP A 37 -18.98 2.12 8.14
C ASP A 37 -18.36 1.15 9.16
N CYS A 38 -17.22 0.51 8.83
CA CYS A 38 -16.49 -0.35 9.75
C CYS A 38 -15.60 0.49 10.68
N ASP A 39 -15.66 0.20 11.98
CA ASP A 39 -14.97 0.98 13.02
C ASP A 39 -13.44 0.92 12.99
N PHE A 40 -12.87 -0.13 12.39
CA PHE A 40 -11.44 -0.44 12.44
C PHE A 40 -10.83 -0.65 11.05
N VAL A 41 -11.10 0.29 10.14
CA VAL A 41 -10.44 0.30 8.84
C VAL A 41 -9.32 1.33 8.85
N CYS A 42 -8.11 0.89 8.50
CA CYS A 42 -6.96 1.75 8.31
C CYS A 42 -6.33 1.46 6.96
N ASP A 43 -6.16 2.50 6.14
CA ASP A 43 -5.41 2.38 4.89
C ASP A 43 -3.90 2.50 5.18
N LEU A 44 -3.20 1.37 5.11
CA LEU A 44 -1.76 1.32 5.35
C LEU A 44 -0.96 2.08 4.27
N ASN A 45 -1.52 2.30 3.08
CA ASN A 45 -0.85 3.10 2.04
C ASN A 45 -0.62 4.55 2.50
N GLU A 46 -1.52 5.09 3.33
CA GLU A 46 -1.41 6.45 3.91
C GLU A 46 -0.28 6.57 4.95
N ILE A 47 0.30 5.46 5.39
CA ILE A 47 1.42 5.45 6.34
C ILE A 47 2.71 5.17 5.56
N PHE A 48 2.63 4.21 4.65
CA PHE A 48 3.75 3.74 3.86
C PHE A 48 4.30 4.77 2.88
N HIS A 49 3.46 5.65 2.31
CA HIS A 49 3.92 6.70 1.40
C HIS A 49 4.87 7.74 2.05
N LYS A 50 4.95 7.78 3.38
CA LYS A 50 5.82 8.70 4.13
C LYS A 50 7.22 8.14 4.38
N SER A 51 7.45 6.85 4.11
CA SER A 51 8.74 6.21 4.33
C SER A 51 9.70 6.53 3.19
N GLU A 52 10.89 7.03 3.51
CA GLU A 52 11.99 7.19 2.56
C GLU A 52 12.73 5.87 2.31
N GLU A 53 12.53 4.88 3.19
CA GLU A 53 13.13 3.55 3.12
C GLU A 53 12.14 2.49 2.61
N SER A 54 12.66 1.39 2.06
CA SER A 54 11.82 0.24 1.73
C SER A 54 11.25 -0.35 3.01
N ILE A 55 9.93 -0.50 3.05
CA ILE A 55 9.17 -1.10 4.17
C ILE A 55 8.84 -2.58 3.93
N PHE A 56 9.15 -3.10 2.76
CA PHE A 56 8.89 -4.48 2.39
C PHE A 56 10.18 -5.30 2.30
N THR A 57 10.04 -6.61 2.47
CA THR A 57 11.07 -7.60 2.17
C THR A 57 11.18 -7.84 0.65
N ASN A 58 12.14 -8.68 0.23
CA ASN A 58 12.55 -8.90 -1.16
C ASN A 58 11.43 -9.28 -2.17
N HIS A 59 10.22 -9.60 -1.71
CA HIS A 59 9.10 -10.01 -2.56
C HIS A 59 7.86 -9.12 -2.45
N TRP A 60 7.92 -8.03 -1.68
CA TRP A 60 6.82 -7.06 -1.52
C TRP A 60 5.51 -7.66 -0.97
N ILE A 61 5.55 -8.91 -0.49
CA ILE A 61 4.42 -9.61 0.14
C ILE A 61 4.41 -9.36 1.65
N HIS A 62 5.59 -9.32 2.27
CA HIS A 62 5.74 -9.13 3.71
C HIS A 62 6.44 -7.82 4.02
N CYS A 63 5.93 -7.09 5.01
CA CYS A 63 6.63 -5.97 5.62
C CYS A 63 7.95 -6.46 6.25
N ASN A 64 9.00 -5.63 6.18
CA ASN A 64 10.22 -5.85 6.95
C ASN A 64 10.03 -5.37 8.40
N ALA A 65 11.09 -5.40 9.23
CA ALA A 65 10.99 -4.97 10.63
C ALA A 65 10.43 -3.54 10.77
N LYS A 66 10.89 -2.61 9.93
CA LYS A 66 10.42 -1.21 9.93
C LYS A 66 8.95 -1.10 9.51
N GLY A 67 8.56 -1.80 8.45
CA GLY A 67 7.17 -1.83 8.01
C GLY A 67 6.23 -2.38 9.09
N ASN A 68 6.64 -3.45 9.79
CA ASN A 68 5.84 -4.01 10.89
C ASN A 68 5.75 -3.05 12.08
N GLU A 69 6.83 -2.35 12.43
CA GLU A 69 6.82 -1.30 13.46
C GLU A 69 5.80 -0.21 13.12
N MET A 70 5.84 0.33 11.90
CA MET A 70 4.91 1.38 11.44
C MET A 70 3.44 0.92 11.49
N VAL A 71 3.16 -0.33 11.13
CA VAL A 71 1.81 -0.91 11.22
C VAL A 71 1.39 -1.03 12.68
N ALA A 72 2.26 -1.52 13.56
CA ALA A 72 1.96 -1.69 14.98
C ALA A 72 1.69 -0.34 15.67
N GLU A 73 2.50 0.68 15.39
CA GLU A 73 2.31 2.05 15.88
C GLU A 73 0.95 2.60 15.46
N LYS A 74 0.57 2.43 14.19
CA LYS A 74 -0.73 2.90 13.71
C LYS A 74 -1.89 2.18 14.35
N ILE A 75 -1.80 0.85 14.48
CA ILE A 75 -2.84 0.07 15.17
C ILE A 75 -3.00 0.59 16.59
N PHE A 76 -1.89 0.80 17.31
CA PHE A 76 -1.95 1.33 18.67
C PHE A 76 -2.57 2.73 18.74
N GLU A 77 -2.22 3.63 17.81
CA GLU A 77 -2.82 4.96 17.68
C GLU A 77 -4.34 4.90 17.49
N VAL A 78 -4.82 4.05 16.57
CA VAL A 78 -6.25 3.87 16.28
C VAL A 78 -6.98 3.31 17.50
N LEU A 79 -6.41 2.30 18.16
CA LEU A 79 -7.00 1.72 19.37
C LEU A 79 -7.08 2.75 20.50
N LYS A 80 -6.08 3.62 20.63
CA LYS A 80 -6.06 4.72 21.62
C LYS A 80 -7.10 5.79 21.31
N GLN A 81 -7.21 6.22 20.05
CA GLN A 81 -8.24 7.18 19.61
C GLN A 81 -9.67 6.67 19.86
N LYS A 82 -9.88 5.35 19.74
CA LYS A 82 -11.16 4.69 20.05
C LYS A 82 -11.36 4.38 21.54
N GLY A 83 -10.39 4.70 22.40
CA GLY A 83 -10.49 4.51 23.86
C GLY A 83 -10.36 3.05 24.34
N ILE A 84 -9.84 2.15 23.50
CA ILE A 84 -9.67 0.73 23.82
C ILE A 84 -8.42 0.49 24.68
N VAL A 85 -7.34 1.23 24.39
CA VAL A 85 -6.06 1.19 25.11
C VAL A 85 -5.70 2.57 25.64
N ARG A 86 -4.99 2.65 26.77
CA ARG A 86 -4.59 3.90 27.44
C ARG A 86 -3.13 4.25 27.15
#